data_AF-A0A1W0ABK0-F1
#
_entry.id   AF-A0A1W0ABK0-F1
#
_cell.length_a   1.000
_cell.length_b   1.000
_cell.length_c   1.000
_cell.angle_alpha   90.00
_cell.angle_beta   90.00
_cell.angle_gamma   90.00
#
_symmetry.space_group_name_H-M   'P 1'
#
loop_
_entity.id
_entity.type
_entity.pdbx_description
1 polymer ?
#
loop_
_entity_poly.entity_id
_entity_poly.type
_entity_poly.pdbx_seq_one_letter_code
_entity_poly.pdbx_strand_id
1 'polypeptide(L)'
;MRDDEAKFNLLHSRTRIVVEQAFGLWKGKFRIFKQTLQMKSPQKMAMVIEATMVLHNWIIDYESSPMAPNASEWMHYTGDIVFNSEMNEVCNVDASQLKDNTKQYLNLHVQVRD
;
A
#
# COMPACT_ATOMS: atom_id res chain seq x y z
N MET A 1 3.87 -30.99 -0.47
CA MET A 1 5.24 -30.50 -0.21
C MET A 1 5.75 -29.56 -1.30
N ARG A 2 5.95 -29.98 -2.56
CA ARG A 2 6.35 -29.06 -3.65
C ARG A 2 5.26 -28.05 -4.05
N ASP A 3 3.99 -28.47 -4.01
CA ASP A 3 2.87 -27.62 -4.39
C ASP A 3 2.60 -26.52 -3.33
N ASP A 4 2.84 -26.82 -2.06
CA ASP A 4 2.68 -25.86 -0.96
C ASP A 4 3.72 -24.73 -1.03
N GLU A 5 4.97 -25.10 -1.34
CA GLU A 5 6.07 -24.15 -1.54
C GLU A 5 5.83 -23.26 -2.77
N ALA A 6 5.39 -23.85 -3.89
CA ALA A 6 5.06 -23.10 -5.10
C ALA A 6 3.92 -22.10 -4.86
N LYS A 7 2.86 -22.53 -4.14
CA LYS A 7 1.74 -21.67 -3.76
C LYS A 7 2.18 -20.54 -2.84
N PHE A 8 3.01 -20.83 -1.83
CA PHE A 8 3.56 -19.82 -0.93
C PHE A 8 4.38 -18.78 -1.70
N ASN A 9 5.29 -19.22 -2.56
CA ASN A 9 6.14 -18.34 -3.36
C ASN A 9 5.30 -17.45 -4.30
N LEU A 10 4.24 -17.99 -4.90
CA LEU A 10 3.33 -17.22 -5.74
C LEU A 10 2.62 -16.12 -4.94
N LEU A 11 2.01 -16.47 -3.79
CA LEU A 11 1.30 -15.49 -2.96
C LEU A 11 2.26 -14.43 -2.39
N HIS A 12 3.45 -14.85 -1.97
CA HIS A 12 4.47 -13.94 -1.45
C HIS A 12 4.96 -12.97 -2.51
N SER A 13 5.28 -13.47 -3.72
CA SER A 13 5.73 -12.62 -4.83
C SER A 13 4.65 -11.65 -5.29
N ARG A 14 3.38 -12.08 -5.40
CA ARG A 14 2.23 -11.21 -5.71
C ARG A 14 2.09 -10.09 -4.68
N THR A 15 2.13 -10.43 -3.39
CA THR A 15 2.04 -9.44 -2.31
C THR A 15 3.20 -8.45 -2.37
N ARG A 16 4.43 -8.93 -2.60
CA ARG A 16 5.62 -8.08 -2.68
C ARG A 16 5.53 -7.08 -3.84
N ILE A 17 5.05 -7.51 -5.01
CA ILE A 17 4.87 -6.64 -6.17
C ILE A 17 3.97 -5.45 -5.83
N VAL A 18 2.81 -5.71 -5.23
CA VAL A 18 1.86 -4.66 -4.84
C VAL A 18 2.50 -3.67 -3.86
N VAL A 19 3.19 -4.19 -2.84
CA VAL A 19 3.87 -3.36 -1.83
C VAL A 19 4.97 -2.51 -2.48
N GLU A 20 5.91 -3.12 -3.21
CA GLU A 20 7.03 -2.42 -3.85
C GLU A 20 6.58 -1.33 -4.82
N GLN A 21 5.52 -1.58 -5.59
CA GLN A 21 4.94 -0.59 -6.49
C GLN A 21 4.32 0.59 -5.75
N ALA A 22 3.56 0.35 -4.67
CA ALA A 22 3.00 1.42 -3.84
C ALA A 22 4.11 2.33 -3.28
N PHE A 23 5.18 1.74 -2.75
CA PHE A 23 6.35 2.48 -2.29
C PHE A 23 7.09 3.19 -3.43
N GLY A 24 7.11 2.63 -4.64
CA GLY A 24 7.67 3.25 -5.84
C GLY A 24 6.92 4.51 -6.25
N LEU A 25 5.60 4.44 -6.37
CA LEU A 25 4.73 5.57 -6.73
C LEU A 25 4.78 6.67 -5.66
N TRP A 26 4.70 6.29 -4.38
CA TRP A 26 4.84 7.20 -3.26
C TRP A 26 6.16 7.98 -3.32
N LYS A 27 7.30 7.28 -3.44
CA LYS A 27 8.62 7.94 -3.59
C LYS A 27 8.72 8.81 -4.85
N GLY A 28 8.07 8.40 -5.94
CA GLY A 28 8.03 9.16 -7.19
C GLY A 28 7.28 10.48 -7.08
N LYS A 29 6.21 10.54 -6.28
CA LYS A 29 5.39 11.74 -6.08
C LYS A 29 6.12 12.81 -5.25
N PHE A 30 6.86 12.41 -4.21
CA PHE A 30 7.54 13.36 -3.33
C PHE A 30 9.04 13.51 -3.68
N ARG A 31 9.41 14.70 -4.19
CA ARG A 31 10.81 15.02 -4.57
C ARG A 31 11.82 14.80 -3.44
N ILE A 32 11.40 14.87 -2.18
CA ILE A 32 12.27 14.67 -1.02
C ILE A 32 12.93 13.28 -0.98
N PHE A 33 12.30 12.26 -1.58
CA PHE A 33 12.83 10.89 -1.64
C PHE A 33 13.71 10.62 -2.86
N LYS A 34 13.92 11.60 -3.75
CA LYS A 34 14.89 11.47 -4.86
C LYS A 34 16.34 11.51 -4.39
N GLN A 35 16.56 11.88 -3.13
CA GLN A 35 17.86 11.89 -2.46
C GLN A 35 17.72 11.26 -1.08
N THR A 36 18.84 10.80 -0.52
CA THR A 36 18.88 10.33 0.87
C THR A 36 18.47 11.44 1.81
N LEU A 37 17.59 11.13 2.77
CA LEU A 37 17.15 12.09 3.79
C LEU A 37 18.35 12.53 4.64
N GLN A 38 18.68 13.82 4.60
CA GLN A 38 19.84 14.40 5.30
C GLN A 38 19.51 14.91 6.72
N MET A 39 18.49 14.32 7.37
CA MET A 39 18.07 14.76 8.69
C MET A 39 19.00 14.20 9.77
N LYS A 40 19.31 15.02 10.79
CA LYS A 40 20.24 14.66 11.87
C LYS A 40 19.78 13.52 12.79
N SER A 41 18.54 13.06 12.67
CA SER A 41 17.93 12.08 13.57
C SER A 41 17.04 11.10 12.78
N PRO A 42 17.16 9.78 13.01
CA PRO A 42 16.28 8.77 12.43
C PRO A 42 14.81 8.99 12.74
N GLN A 43 14.50 9.50 13.94
CA GLN A 43 13.13 9.79 14.36
C GLN A 43 12.48 10.85 13.46
N LYS A 44 13.23 11.91 13.11
CA LYS A 44 12.73 12.94 12.18
C LYS A 44 12.54 12.38 10.77
N MET A 45 13.41 11.48 10.32
CA MET A 45 13.24 10.80 9.03
C MET A 45 11.97 9.95 9.03
N ALA A 46 11.72 9.19 10.09
CA ALA A 46 10.50 8.39 10.25
C ALA A 46 9.24 9.27 10.21
N MET A 47 9.23 10.41 10.92
CA MET A 47 8.09 11.35 10.88
C MET A 47 7.80 11.87 9.47
N VAL A 48 8.84 12.19 8.68
CA VAL A 48 8.65 12.61 7.28
C VAL A 48 8.09 11.48 6.43
N ILE A 49 8.60 10.27 6.62
CA ILE A 49 8.12 9.07 5.92
C ILE A 49 6.64 8.86 6.23
N GLU A 50 6.24 8.83 7.50
CA GLU A 50 4.85 8.65 7.92
C GLU A 50 3.94 9.77 7.39
N ALA A 51 4.33 11.04 7.57
CA ALA A 51 3.53 12.18 7.13
C ALA A 51 3.28 12.14 5.61
N THR A 52 4.29 11.80 4.82
CA THR A 52 4.15 11.72 3.36
C THR A 52 3.36 10.48 2.92
N MET A 53 3.36 9.38 3.67
CA MET A 53 2.47 8.24 3.42
C MET A 53 1.00 8.62 3.63
N VAL A 54 0.69 9.34 4.70
CA VAL A 54 -0.68 9.84 4.95
C VAL A 54 -1.11 10.80 3.84
N LEU A 55 -0.25 11.74 3.46
CA LEU A 55 -0.52 12.66 2.36
C LEU A 55 -0.70 11.95 1.01
N HIS A 56 0.04 10.86 0.76
CA HIS A 56 -0.13 10.06 -0.45
C HIS A 56 -1.52 9.44 -0.55
N ASN A 57 -2.01 8.88 0.55
CA ASN A 57 -3.35 8.31 0.60
C ASN A 57 -4.42 9.39 0.34
N TRP A 58 -4.27 10.58 0.94
CA TRP A 58 -5.17 11.70 0.63
C TRP A 58 -5.09 12.10 -0.84
N ILE A 59 -3.89 12.19 -1.43
CA ILE A 59 -3.77 12.49 -2.86
C ILE A 59 -4.53 11.44 -3.69
N ILE A 60 -4.42 10.15 -3.38
CA ILE A 60 -5.19 9.11 -4.07
C ILE A 60 -6.71 9.34 -3.94
N ASP A 61 -7.18 9.66 -2.73
CA ASP A 61 -8.60 9.86 -2.47
C ASP A 61 -9.17 11.11 -3.17
N TYR A 62 -8.39 12.18 -3.30
CA TYR A 62 -8.83 13.47 -3.87
C TYR A 62 -8.47 13.67 -5.35
N GLU A 63 -7.48 12.95 -5.88
CA GLU A 63 -7.10 13.00 -7.29
C GLU A 63 -8.07 12.09 -8.06
N SER A 64 -9.33 12.52 -8.20
CA SER A 64 -10.33 11.90 -9.09
C SER A 64 -9.93 12.14 -10.55
N SER A 65 -8.82 11.57 -10.99
CA SER A 65 -8.42 11.67 -12.38
C SER A 65 -9.17 10.59 -13.17
N PRO A 66 -10.08 10.94 -14.10
CA PRO A 66 -10.66 9.98 -15.03
C PRO A 66 -9.61 9.37 -15.99
N MET A 67 -8.36 9.88 -15.94
CA MET A 67 -7.19 9.34 -16.65
C MET A 67 -6.16 8.70 -15.72
N ALA A 68 -6.43 8.56 -14.41
CA ALA A 68 -5.63 7.65 -13.61
C ALA A 68 -5.74 6.27 -14.29
N PRO A 69 -4.62 5.60 -14.63
CA PRO A 69 -4.70 4.25 -15.16
C PRO A 69 -5.58 3.48 -14.18
N ASN A 70 -6.64 2.88 -14.71
CA ASN A 70 -7.58 2.16 -13.86
C ASN A 70 -6.74 1.21 -12.99
N ALA A 71 -7.05 1.10 -11.71
CA ALA A 71 -6.20 0.33 -10.81
C ALA A 71 -5.98 -1.10 -11.33
N SER A 72 -6.92 -1.60 -12.13
CA SER A 72 -6.85 -2.87 -12.84
C SER A 72 -5.73 -2.95 -13.90
N GLU A 73 -5.41 -1.90 -14.67
CA GLU A 73 -4.55 -1.99 -15.86
C GLU A 73 -3.09 -2.28 -15.49
N TRP A 74 -2.63 -1.78 -14.34
CA TRP A 74 -1.30 -2.06 -13.81
C TRP A 74 -1.28 -3.30 -12.88
N MET A 75 -2.42 -3.71 -12.33
CA MET A 75 -2.61 -5.05 -11.72
C MET A 75 -2.56 -6.18 -12.76
N HIS A 76 -2.73 -5.87 -14.04
CA HIS A 76 -2.73 -6.86 -15.13
C HIS A 76 -1.34 -7.30 -15.61
N TYR A 77 -0.23 -6.81 -15.03
CA TYR A 77 1.11 -7.13 -15.52
C TYR A 77 1.52 -8.61 -15.38
N THR A 78 0.77 -9.42 -14.60
CA THR A 78 1.02 -10.86 -14.41
C THR A 78 -0.14 -11.75 -14.89
N GLY A 79 -1.17 -11.18 -15.54
CA GLY A 79 -2.26 -11.96 -16.16
C GLY A 79 -3.40 -12.40 -15.23
N ASP A 80 -3.40 -11.98 -13.97
CA ASP A 80 -4.61 -12.05 -13.14
C ASP A 80 -5.48 -10.84 -13.49
N ILE A 81 -6.58 -11.07 -14.21
CA ILE A 81 -7.62 -10.06 -14.42
C ILE A 81 -8.20 -9.78 -13.03
N VAL A 82 -7.91 -8.62 -12.45
CA VAL A 82 -8.57 -8.17 -11.22
C VAL A 82 -9.82 -7.43 -11.67
N PHE A 83 -10.96 -8.13 -11.62
CA PHE A 83 -12.23 -7.46 -11.90
C PHE A 83 -12.43 -6.33 -10.88
N ASN A 84 -13.14 -5.25 -11.26
CA ASN A 84 -13.48 -4.18 -10.30
C ASN A 84 -14.17 -4.72 -9.04
N SER A 85 -14.84 -5.88 -9.13
CA SER A 85 -15.42 -6.61 -8.01
C SER A 85 -14.39 -7.24 -7.05
N GLU A 86 -13.19 -7.54 -7.53
CA GLU A 86 -12.07 -8.12 -6.78
C GLU A 86 -11.06 -7.04 -6.35
N MET A 87 -11.36 -5.76 -6.65
CA MET A 87 -10.51 -4.65 -6.26
C MET A 87 -10.50 -4.55 -4.73
N ASN A 88 -9.31 -4.65 -4.14
CA ASN A 88 -9.08 -4.79 -2.71
C ASN A 88 -9.35 -6.18 -2.14
N GLU A 89 -9.73 -7.21 -2.91
CA GLU A 89 -9.84 -8.56 -2.38
C GLU A 89 -8.45 -9.23 -2.24
N VAL A 90 -8.14 -9.67 -1.03
CA VAL A 90 -6.97 -10.48 -0.71
C VAL A 90 -7.46 -11.78 -0.09
N CYS A 91 -7.23 -12.91 -0.76
CA CYS A 91 -7.70 -14.24 -0.30
C CYS A 91 -9.22 -14.30 -0.03
N ASN A 92 -10.05 -13.71 -0.91
CA ASN A 92 -11.51 -13.56 -0.76
C ASN A 92 -11.94 -12.72 0.47
N VAL A 93 -11.07 -11.85 0.96
CA VAL A 93 -11.36 -10.90 2.02
C VAL A 93 -11.14 -9.50 1.48
N ASP A 94 -12.14 -8.63 1.59
CA ASP A 94 -11.99 -7.21 1.27
C ASP A 94 -10.97 -6.57 2.23
N ALA A 95 -9.84 -6.14 1.68
CA ALA A 95 -8.77 -5.47 2.40
C ALA A 95 -9.23 -4.12 2.98
N SER A 96 -10.28 -3.51 2.42
CA SER A 96 -10.91 -2.31 2.99
C SER A 96 -11.54 -2.63 4.34
N GLN A 97 -12.28 -3.74 4.42
CA GLN A 97 -12.84 -4.23 5.68
C GLN A 97 -11.74 -4.57 6.69
N LEU A 98 -10.65 -5.22 6.26
CA LEU A 98 -9.52 -5.52 7.15
C LEU A 98 -8.85 -4.24 7.67
N LYS A 99 -8.63 -3.26 6.79
CA LYS A 99 -8.08 -1.94 7.11
C LYS A 99 -8.97 -1.23 8.13
N ASP A 100 -10.28 -1.23 7.92
CA ASP A 100 -11.23 -0.53 8.79
C ASP A 100 -11.40 -1.24 10.14
N ASN A 101 -11.43 -2.57 10.16
CA ASN A 101 -11.40 -3.35 11.40
C ASN A 101 -10.12 -3.09 12.21
N THR A 102 -8.97 -3.02 11.53
CA THR A 102 -7.68 -2.72 12.17
C THR A 102 -7.67 -1.31 12.75
N LYS A 103 -8.14 -0.32 11.99
CA LYS A 103 -8.31 1.06 12.48
C LYS A 103 -9.22 1.11 13.70
N GLN A 104 -10.36 0.43 13.66
CA GLN A 104 -11.31 0.38 14.77
C GLN A 104 -10.67 -0.25 16.01
N TYR A 105 -9.95 -1.37 15.85
CA TYR A 105 -9.22 -2.02 16.92
C TYR A 105 -8.18 -1.09 17.56
N LEU A 106 -7.37 -0.41 16.74
CA LEU A 106 -6.38 0.55 17.22
C LEU A 106 -7.03 1.72 17.97
N ASN A 107 -8.12 2.28 17.43
CA ASN A 107 -8.85 3.37 18.09
C ASN A 107 -9.46 2.95 19.43
N LEU A 108 -9.92 1.70 19.54
CA LEU A 108 -10.54 1.18 20.76
C LEU A 108 -9.53 0.74 21.82
N HIS A 109 -8.35 0.24 21.43
CA HIS A 109 -7.44 -0.49 22.34
C HIS A 109 -6.05 0.10 22.42
N VAL A 110 -5.68 0.97 21.48
CA VAL A 110 -4.42 1.72 21.48
C VAL A 110 -4.77 3.20 21.64
N GLN A 111 -5.44 3.54 22.74
CA GLN A 111 -5.43 4.93 23.18
C GLN A 111 -3.99 5.28 23.55
N VAL A 112 -3.49 6.33 22.92
CA VAL A 112 -2.17 6.92 23.14
C VAL A 112 -2.00 7.13 24.64
N ARG A 113 -1.00 6.45 25.23
CA ARG A 113 -0.46 6.87 26.53
C ARG A 113 0.32 8.14 26.25
N ASP A 114 -0.27 9.27 26.58
CA ASP A 114 0.44 10.56 26.69
C ASP A 114 1.58 10.47 27.73
#